data_AF-A0A661CBS9-F1
#
_entry.id   AF-A0A661CBS9-F1
#
_cell.length_a   1.000
_cell.length_b   1.000
_cell.length_c   1.000
_cell.angle_alpha   90.00
_cell.angle_beta   90.00
_cell.angle_gamma   90.00
#
_symmetry.space_group_name_H-M   'P 1'
#
loop_
_entity.id
_entity.type
_entity.pdbx_description
1 polymer ?
#
loop_
_entity_poly.entity_id
_entity_poly.type
_entity_poly.pdbx_seq_one_letter_code
_entity_poly.pdbx_strand_id
1 'polypeptide(L)'
;MKNQLNSAHHSRVRISQGTGFAVSLCLALGLSQTAFSEGGGLVTDDTSSLFSAGKKETYSPYAQRDFPDHPLWGDTHLHTAISFDAGAFGATLLPPDAYRFAKGEEVVSSTGMPVRLSRPLDFLVVADHSDNMGFFPELQSGAPFVMA
;
A
#
# COMPACT_ATOMS: atom_id res chain seq x y z
N MET A 1 -45.67 -72.16 -7.15
CA MET A 1 -45.85 -72.60 -5.75
C MET A 1 -44.91 -71.79 -4.88
N LYS A 2 -45.37 -71.44 -3.68
CA LYS A 2 -44.82 -70.44 -2.75
C LYS A 2 -43.38 -70.72 -2.34
N ASN A 3 -42.60 -69.66 -2.09
CA ASN A 3 -42.03 -69.30 -0.77
C ASN A 3 -40.92 -68.25 -0.98
N GLN A 4 -41.04 -67.00 -0.50
CA GLN A 4 -40.98 -66.56 0.91
C GLN A 4 -39.68 -67.09 1.55
N LEU A 5 -38.74 -66.33 2.12
CA LEU A 5 -38.71 -64.99 2.70
C LEU A 5 -37.24 -64.71 3.12
N ASN A 6 -36.95 -63.43 3.44
CA ASN A 6 -36.04 -62.96 4.49
C ASN A 6 -34.53 -62.72 4.23
N SER A 7 -34.19 -61.43 4.33
CA SER A 7 -33.28 -60.84 5.32
C SER A 7 -31.93 -60.29 4.85
N ALA A 8 -31.83 -58.96 5.06
CA ALA A 8 -30.73 -58.25 5.69
C ALA A 8 -29.43 -57.95 4.92
N HIS A 9 -29.34 -56.65 4.58
CA HIS A 9 -28.29 -55.74 5.06
C HIS A 9 -26.88 -55.89 4.45
N HIS A 10 -26.66 -55.24 3.31
CA HIS A 10 -25.32 -54.92 2.82
C HIS A 10 -25.04 -53.41 2.83
N SER A 11 -23.99 -53.06 3.58
CA SER A 11 -22.94 -52.10 3.25
C SER A 11 -23.35 -50.66 2.85
N ARG A 12 -23.22 -49.72 3.80
CA ARG A 12 -23.16 -48.28 3.49
C ARG A 12 -21.83 -47.95 2.81
N VAL A 13 -21.92 -47.49 1.56
CA VAL A 13 -20.79 -47.00 0.74
C VAL A 13 -20.27 -45.68 1.31
N ARG A 14 -18.95 -45.58 1.54
CA ARG A 14 -18.24 -44.33 1.83
C ARG A 14 -18.10 -43.52 0.54
N ILE A 15 -18.62 -42.30 0.53
CA ILE A 15 -18.41 -41.32 -0.53
C ILE A 15 -17.10 -40.58 -0.21
N SER A 16 -16.11 -40.67 -1.10
CA SER A 16 -14.85 -39.93 -0.99
C SER A 16 -15.04 -38.47 -1.39
N GLN A 17 -14.48 -37.56 -0.59
CA GLN A 17 -14.41 -36.14 -0.91
C GLN A 17 -13.24 -35.90 -1.86
N GLY A 18 -13.51 -35.53 -3.11
CA GLY A 18 -12.45 -35.34 -4.09
C GLY A 18 -12.80 -34.54 -5.35
N THR A 19 -13.90 -33.77 -5.35
CA THR A 19 -14.38 -33.11 -6.59
C THR A 19 -14.80 -31.65 -6.41
N GLY A 20 -14.57 -31.03 -5.25
CA GLY A 20 -15.00 -29.65 -4.98
C GLY A 20 -14.01 -28.55 -5.40
N PHE A 21 -12.71 -28.85 -5.44
CA PHE A 21 -11.68 -27.81 -5.62
C PHE A 21 -11.46 -27.39 -7.08
N ALA A 22 -11.62 -28.31 -8.03
CA ALA A 22 -11.39 -28.03 -9.45
C ALA A 22 -12.49 -27.13 -10.06
N VAL A 23 -13.74 -27.26 -9.60
CA VAL A 23 -14.88 -26.50 -10.13
C VAL A 23 -14.83 -25.03 -9.69
N SER A 24 -14.34 -24.74 -8.49
CA SER A 24 -14.22 -23.35 -8.00
C SER A 24 -13.12 -22.55 -8.72
N LEU A 25 -12.04 -23.20 -9.16
CA LEU A 25 -10.95 -22.53 -9.88
C LEU A 25 -11.37 -22.11 -11.30
N CYS A 26 -12.19 -22.91 -11.99
CA CYS A 26 -12.74 -22.56 -13.29
C CYS A 26 -13.79 -21.43 -13.20
N LEU A 27 -14.53 -21.33 -12.10
CA LEU A 27 -15.52 -20.27 -11.90
C LEU A 27 -14.87 -18.89 -11.63
N ALA A 28 -13.72 -18.87 -10.96
CA ALA A 28 -12.95 -17.65 -10.73
C ALA A 28 -12.29 -17.10 -12.00
N LEU A 29 -11.88 -17.99 -12.92
CA LEU A 29 -11.30 -17.61 -14.22
C LEU A 29 -12.35 -17.14 -15.25
N GLY A 30 -13.64 -17.42 -15.04
CA GLY A 30 -14.73 -16.93 -15.91
C GLY A 30 -15.18 -15.49 -15.63
N LEU A 31 -14.78 -14.93 -14.48
CA LEU A 31 -15.14 -13.56 -14.06
C LEU A 31 -14.15 -12.50 -14.54
N SER A 32 -13.02 -12.88 -15.16
CA SER A 32 -12.18 -11.95 -15.91
C SER A 32 -12.81 -11.68 -17.28
N GLN A 33 -14.00 -11.07 -17.28
CA GLN A 33 -14.51 -10.46 -18.50
C GLN A 33 -13.57 -9.32 -18.85
N THR A 34 -12.88 -9.50 -19.97
CA THR A 34 -12.27 -8.43 -20.73
C THR A 34 -13.25 -7.27 -20.81
N ALA A 35 -12.93 -6.15 -20.14
CA ALA A 35 -13.52 -4.87 -20.47
C ALA A 35 -13.08 -4.51 -21.89
N PHE A 36 -13.80 -5.01 -22.89
CA PHE A 36 -13.78 -4.40 -24.21
C PHE A 36 -14.30 -2.99 -24.00
N SER A 37 -13.42 -2.01 -24.18
CA SER A 37 -13.86 -0.66 -24.53
C SER A 37 -14.76 -0.82 -25.76
N GLU A 38 -16.07 -0.58 -25.63
CA GLU A 38 -16.99 -0.43 -26.76
C GLU A 38 -16.58 0.83 -27.56
N GLY A 39 -15.49 0.71 -28.32
CA GLY A 39 -15.00 1.71 -29.25
C GLY A 39 -15.39 1.42 -30.69
N GLY A 40 -16.41 0.60 -30.92
CA GLY A 40 -16.83 0.21 -32.26
C GLY A 40 -18.23 -0.39 -32.25
N GLY A 41 -19.24 0.46 -32.34
CA GLY A 41 -20.62 0.01 -32.56
C GLY A 41 -20.73 -0.76 -33.88
N LEU A 42 -21.64 -1.73 -33.93
CA LEU A 42 -22.04 -2.41 -35.17
C LEU A 42 -22.43 -1.36 -36.21
N VAL A 43 -21.77 -1.38 -37.37
CA VAL A 43 -22.19 -0.60 -38.54
C VAL A 43 -23.43 -1.28 -39.10
N THR A 44 -24.59 -0.83 -38.65
CA THR A 44 -25.87 -1.14 -39.29
C THR A 44 -26.12 -0.10 -40.38
N ASP A 45 -26.85 -0.45 -41.45
CA ASP A 45 -27.28 0.52 -42.48
C ASP A 45 -28.29 1.56 -41.94
N ASP A 46 -28.62 1.49 -40.65
CA ASP A 46 -29.50 2.42 -39.96
C ASP A 46 -28.73 3.68 -39.54
N THR A 47 -28.77 4.68 -40.44
CA THR A 47 -28.18 6.00 -40.22
C THR A 47 -28.86 6.81 -39.12
N SER A 48 -30.01 6.39 -38.59
CA SER A 48 -30.71 7.11 -37.51
C SER A 48 -29.85 7.23 -36.26
N SER A 49 -28.98 6.25 -36.01
CA SER A 49 -27.98 6.26 -34.94
C SER A 49 -26.90 7.33 -35.11
N LEU A 50 -26.57 7.74 -36.34
CA LEU A 50 -25.59 8.80 -36.65
C LEU A 50 -26.14 10.20 -36.34
N PHE A 51 -27.45 10.37 -36.44
CA PHE A 51 -28.15 11.62 -36.14
C PHE A 51 -28.76 11.64 -34.74
N SER A 52 -28.65 10.54 -34.00
CA SER A 52 -29.02 10.52 -32.59
C SER A 52 -28.11 11.49 -31.85
N ALA A 53 -28.68 12.61 -31.41
CA ALA A 53 -28.06 13.53 -30.47
C ALA A 53 -27.99 12.84 -29.09
N GLY A 54 -27.27 11.73 -29.00
CA GLY A 54 -26.89 11.14 -27.74
C GLY A 54 -26.21 12.22 -26.93
N LYS A 55 -26.66 12.44 -25.69
CA LYS A 55 -25.97 13.31 -24.74
C LYS A 55 -24.53 12.84 -24.63
N LYS A 56 -23.63 13.51 -25.35
CA LYS A 56 -22.20 13.29 -25.24
C LYS A 56 -21.82 13.97 -23.94
N GLU A 57 -21.75 13.19 -22.86
CA GLU A 57 -21.19 13.70 -21.61
C GLU A 57 -19.89 14.42 -21.92
N THR A 58 -19.76 15.65 -21.42
CA THR A 58 -18.60 16.48 -21.76
C THR A 58 -17.37 15.83 -21.15
N TYR A 59 -16.52 15.24 -22.00
CA TYR A 59 -15.31 14.57 -21.55
C TYR A 59 -14.32 15.60 -20.97
N SER A 60 -14.26 15.66 -19.64
CA SER A 60 -13.28 16.47 -18.91
C SER A 60 -12.66 15.61 -17.80
N PRO A 61 -11.59 14.85 -18.09
CA PRO A 61 -10.94 13.94 -17.13
C PRO A 61 -10.43 14.61 -15.85
N TYR A 62 -10.25 15.93 -15.88
CA TYR A 62 -9.72 16.72 -14.78
C TYR A 62 -10.82 17.42 -13.95
N ALA A 63 -12.07 17.42 -14.41
CA ALA A 63 -13.15 18.04 -13.66
C ALA A 63 -13.39 17.31 -12.33
N GLN A 64 -13.59 18.07 -11.24
CA GLN A 64 -13.93 17.54 -9.91
C GLN A 64 -12.90 16.57 -9.31
N ARG A 65 -11.61 16.70 -9.65
CA ARG A 65 -10.55 15.99 -8.92
C ARG A 65 -10.37 16.58 -7.51
N ASP A 66 -10.40 15.71 -6.51
CA ASP A 66 -10.25 16.04 -5.09
C ASP A 66 -9.06 15.34 -4.42
N PHE A 67 -8.13 14.80 -5.23
CA PHE A 67 -6.93 14.11 -4.77
C PHE A 67 -5.65 14.84 -5.19
N PRO A 68 -4.53 14.65 -4.46
CA PRO A 68 -3.23 15.22 -4.83
C PRO A 68 -2.78 14.72 -6.21
N ASP A 69 -2.38 15.63 -7.09
CA ASP A 69 -1.93 15.33 -8.45
C ASP A 69 -0.44 15.60 -8.69
N HIS A 70 0.24 16.16 -7.70
CA HIS A 70 1.69 16.35 -7.69
C HIS A 70 2.37 15.38 -6.70
N PRO A 71 3.30 14.53 -7.15
CA PRO A 71 4.15 13.80 -6.22
C PRO A 71 5.16 14.77 -5.61
N LEU A 72 5.15 14.90 -4.28
CA LEU A 72 6.15 15.66 -3.53
C LEU A 72 7.44 14.84 -3.34
N TRP A 73 7.39 13.52 -3.50
CA TRP A 73 8.54 12.65 -3.26
C TRP A 73 9.06 12.76 -1.83
N GLY A 74 10.17 12.08 -1.54
CA GLY A 74 10.72 11.95 -0.21
C GLY A 74 12.22 11.77 -0.20
N ASP A 75 12.77 11.82 1.01
CA ASP A 75 14.17 11.52 1.27
C ASP A 75 14.32 10.02 1.55
N THR A 76 15.29 9.39 0.90
CA THR A 76 15.57 7.96 1.01
C THR A 76 16.69 7.65 2.00
N HIS A 77 17.42 8.65 2.49
CA HIS A 77 18.63 8.45 3.28
C HIS A 77 18.83 9.59 4.28
N LEU A 78 18.06 9.57 5.37
CA LEU A 78 18.23 10.51 6.47
C LEU A 78 18.83 9.81 7.71
N HIS A 79 19.85 10.43 8.31
CA HIS A 79 20.37 10.04 9.62
C HIS A 79 19.83 10.97 10.72
N THR A 80 19.59 10.39 11.90
CA THR A 80 19.17 11.07 13.13
C THR A 80 20.24 10.97 14.20
N ALA A 81 20.05 11.61 15.35
CA ALA A 81 20.96 11.49 16.49
C ALA A 81 21.16 10.05 16.99
N ILE A 82 20.25 9.13 16.65
CA ILE A 82 20.39 7.71 16.98
C ILE A 82 21.47 7.04 16.11
N SER A 83 21.74 7.56 14.90
CA SER A 83 22.85 7.09 14.07
C SER A 83 24.21 7.42 14.70
N PHE A 84 25.14 6.47 14.63
CA PHE A 84 26.48 6.66 15.18
C PHE A 84 27.22 7.85 14.57
N ASP A 85 27.24 7.95 13.24
CA ASP A 85 27.93 9.03 12.53
C ASP A 85 27.30 10.40 12.80
N ALA A 86 26.00 10.55 12.64
CA ALA A 86 25.30 11.81 12.85
C ALA A 86 25.41 12.28 14.30
N GLY A 87 25.24 11.37 15.27
CA GLY A 87 25.49 11.65 16.68
C GLY A 87 26.93 12.09 16.95
N ALA A 88 27.94 11.43 16.34
CA ALA A 88 29.34 11.82 16.47
C ALA A 88 29.62 13.22 15.92
N PHE A 89 28.89 13.63 14.88
CA PHE A 89 28.96 14.97 14.29
C PHE A 89 28.03 16.00 14.96
N GLY A 90 27.41 15.65 16.09
CA GLY A 90 26.65 16.58 16.92
C GLY A 90 25.18 16.73 16.54
N ALA A 91 24.61 15.80 15.77
CA ALA A 91 23.17 15.74 15.57
C ALA A 91 22.47 15.41 16.88
N THR A 92 21.38 16.13 17.16
CA THR A 92 20.59 16.03 18.41
C THR A 92 19.12 15.70 18.16
N LEU A 93 18.66 15.78 16.91
CA LEU A 93 17.26 15.50 16.55
C LEU A 93 17.02 13.99 16.45
N LEU A 94 15.91 13.53 17.01
CA LEU A 94 15.53 12.12 17.02
C LEU A 94 14.59 11.78 15.85
N PRO A 95 14.31 10.48 15.57
CA PRO A 95 13.37 10.09 14.51
C PRO A 95 11.99 10.76 14.58
N PRO A 96 11.38 11.01 15.77
CA PRO A 96 10.14 11.78 15.84
C PRO A 96 10.27 13.22 15.33
N ASP A 97 11.41 13.87 15.57
CA ASP A 97 11.65 15.23 15.07
C ASP A 97 11.83 15.24 13.55
N ALA A 98 12.56 14.24 13.02
CA ALA A 98 12.69 14.05 11.58
C ALA A 98 11.33 13.84 10.90
N TYR A 99 10.46 13.03 11.50
CA TYR A 99 9.09 12.81 11.02
C TYR A 99 8.26 14.11 11.01
N ARG A 100 8.32 14.90 12.09
CA ARG A 100 7.65 16.21 12.17
C ARG A 100 8.17 17.18 11.10
N PHE A 101 9.49 17.25 10.95
CA PHE A 101 10.13 18.09 9.94
C PHE A 101 9.70 17.71 8.51
N ALA A 102 9.65 16.41 8.20
CA ALA A 102 9.19 15.90 6.91
C ALA A 102 7.72 16.21 6.61
N LYS A 103 6.85 16.25 7.64
CA LYS A 103 5.46 16.72 7.50
C LYS A 103 5.34 18.24 7.30
N GLY A 104 6.44 18.98 7.31
CA GLY A 104 6.47 20.43 7.16
C GLY A 104 6.23 21.19 8.48
N GLU A 105 6.39 20.54 9.63
CA GLU A 105 6.42 21.24 10.91
C GLU A 105 7.76 21.97 11.10
N GLU A 106 7.75 23.04 11.89
CA GLU A 106 8.98 23.70 12.34
C GLU A 106 9.63 22.89 13.47
N VAL A 107 10.96 22.73 13.40
CA VAL A 107 11.79 22.10 14.43
C VAL A 107 12.99 22.99 14.74
N VAL A 108 13.65 22.77 15.88
CA VAL A 108 14.91 23.45 16.22
C VAL A 108 16.06 22.56 15.77
N SER A 109 16.96 23.09 14.94
CA SER A 109 18.15 22.37 14.46
C SER A 109 19.13 22.06 15.60
N SER A 110 20.11 21.19 15.35
CA SER A 110 21.19 20.93 16.29
C SER A 110 22.09 22.14 16.59
N THR A 111 22.00 23.19 15.77
CA THR A 111 22.66 24.49 16.02
C THR A 111 21.77 25.49 16.75
N GLY A 112 20.55 25.11 17.14
CA GLY A 112 19.61 25.95 17.88
C GLY A 112 18.74 26.86 17.01
N MET A 113 18.79 26.74 15.68
CA MET A 113 18.03 27.58 14.77
C MET A 113 16.66 26.96 14.47
N PRO A 114 15.55 27.72 14.49
CA PRO A 114 14.28 27.22 13.98
C PRO A 114 14.37 27.01 12.46
N VAL A 115 13.98 25.82 12.00
CA VAL A 115 14.04 25.41 10.60
C VAL A 115 12.75 24.70 10.18
N ARG A 116 12.38 24.86 8.91
CA ARG A 116 11.25 24.18 8.27
C ARG A 116 11.58 23.92 6.80
N LEU A 117 11.14 22.80 6.25
CA LEU A 117 11.23 22.54 4.81
C LEU A 117 10.36 23.53 4.01
N SER A 118 10.77 23.85 2.79
CA SER A 118 9.97 24.71 1.89
C SER A 118 8.65 24.07 1.48
N ARG A 119 8.55 22.74 1.57
CA ARG A 119 7.37 21.91 1.31
C ARG A 119 7.47 20.61 2.12
N PRO A 120 6.34 19.95 2.44
CA PRO A 120 6.38 18.62 3.04
C PRO A 120 6.88 17.56 2.04
N LEU A 121 7.18 16.38 2.60
CA LEU A 121 7.55 15.17 1.87
C LEU A 121 6.40 14.16 1.93
N ASP A 122 6.23 13.36 0.86
CA ASP A 122 5.26 12.26 0.83
C ASP A 122 5.75 11.07 1.67
N PHE A 123 7.06 10.88 1.73
CA PHE A 123 7.70 9.84 2.53
C PHE A 123 9.06 10.30 3.07
N LEU A 124 9.52 9.61 4.11
CA LEU A 124 10.84 9.78 4.68
C LEU A 124 11.37 8.40 5.08
N VAL A 125 12.63 8.11 4.73
CA VAL A 125 13.35 6.94 5.23
C VAL A 125 14.41 7.40 6.23
N VAL A 126 14.28 6.92 7.46
CA VAL A 126 15.33 7.03 8.49
C VAL A 126 16.28 5.85 8.31
N ALA A 127 17.51 6.13 7.90
CA ALA A 127 18.54 5.17 7.50
C ALA A 127 19.74 5.21 8.45
N ASP A 128 19.49 5.19 9.76
CA ASP A 128 20.52 5.22 10.79
C ASP A 128 21.46 4.01 10.72
N HIS A 129 22.74 4.22 11.06
CA HIS A 129 23.70 3.13 11.21
C HIS A 129 23.26 2.17 12.32
N SER A 130 23.37 0.86 12.06
CA SER A 130 23.09 -0.17 13.05
C SER A 130 24.15 -0.27 14.13
N ASP A 131 25.41 -0.07 13.76
CA ASP A 131 26.54 -0.16 14.68
C ASP A 131 26.48 0.97 15.70
N ASN A 132 26.51 0.62 16.99
CA ASN A 132 26.41 1.58 18.10
C ASN A 132 25.17 2.49 18.03
N MET A 133 24.06 1.99 17.48
CA MET A 133 22.79 2.71 17.44
C MET A 133 22.39 3.20 18.84
N GLY A 134 22.11 4.50 18.96
CA GLY A 134 21.70 5.14 20.21
C GLY A 134 22.85 5.46 21.18
N PHE A 135 24.10 5.17 20.84
CA PHE A 135 25.24 5.43 21.71
C PHE A 135 25.41 6.91 22.07
N PHE A 136 25.35 7.82 21.08
CA PHE A 136 25.57 9.25 21.33
C PHE A 136 24.47 9.92 22.14
N PRO A 137 23.17 9.64 21.91
CA PRO A 137 22.10 10.11 22.79
C PRO A 137 22.30 9.68 24.25
N GLU A 138 22.72 8.43 24.48
CA GLU A 138 22.97 7.90 25.84
C GLU A 138 24.26 8.46 26.46
N LEU A 139 25.29 8.68 25.65
CA LEU A 139 26.50 9.39 26.08
C LEU A 139 26.16 10.82 26.51
N GLN A 140 25.35 11.52 25.73
CA GLN A 140 24.96 12.91 25.99
C GLN A 140 24.00 13.02 27.18
N SER A 141 23.16 12.01 27.42
CA SER A 141 22.31 11.92 28.61
C SER A 141 23.10 11.57 29.88
N GLY A 142 24.36 11.12 29.74
CA GLY A 142 25.22 10.69 30.84
C GLY A 142 24.81 9.32 31.40
N ALA A 143 24.31 8.42 30.55
CA ALA A 143 23.84 7.11 30.97
C ALA A 143 24.93 6.31 31.70
N PRO A 144 24.68 5.76 32.91
CA PRO A 144 25.72 5.12 33.72
C PRO A 144 26.45 3.96 33.03
N PHE A 145 25.77 3.21 32.16
CA PHE A 145 26.36 2.08 31.44
C PHE A 145 27.28 2.50 30.28
N VAL A 146 27.24 3.77 29.86
CA VAL A 146 28.14 4.36 28.85
C VAL A 146 29.35 5.03 29.52
N MET A 147 29.17 5.53 30.75
CA MET A 147 30.19 6.31 31.47
C MET A 147 31.14 5.48 32.35
N ALA A 148 30.87 4.18 32.50
CA ALA A 148 31.58 3.28 33.42
C ALA A 148 32.96 2.81 32.90
#